data_AF-A0AAJ6L1D4-F1
#
_entry.id   AF-A0AAJ6L1D4-F1
#
_cell.length_a   1.000
_cell.length_b   1.000
_cell.length_c   1.000
_cell.angle_alpha   90.00
_cell.angle_beta   90.00
_cell.angle_gamma   90.00
#
_symmetry.space_group_name_H-M   'P 1'
#
loop_
_entity.id
_entity.type
_entity.pdbx_description
1 polymer ?
#
loop_
_entity_poly.entity_id
_entity_poly.type
_entity_poly.pdbx_seq_one_letter_code
_entity_poly.pdbx_strand_id
1 'polypeptide(L)'
;MSSIDPTPAYPFGHGLSYTSFDWSDASAVGPAGEAYADPTDPVTWPVDGEARVRVTVRNTGSRSGTEVVQLYLHDPVAQTTRPVTRLVGYARVPLEPGAAADVTFDVPADVTSFTGRSGRRIVEPGAVELRLGRSSGETVAALALRLTGVERQVGHDRELLTSVRIEHLLAVPHSA
;
A
#
# COMPACT_ATOMS: atom_id res chain seq x y z
N MET A 1 -15.52 -27.16 -16.54
CA MET A 1 -14.81 -25.94 -16.10
C MET A 1 -15.86 -24.86 -15.92
N SER A 2 -16.06 -24.34 -14.71
CA SER A 2 -17.06 -23.30 -14.47
C SER A 2 -16.73 -22.05 -15.29
N SER A 3 -17.63 -21.70 -16.21
CA SER A 3 -17.64 -20.44 -16.96
C SER A 3 -18.30 -19.35 -16.11
N ILE A 4 -17.82 -19.15 -14.89
CA ILE A 4 -18.28 -18.07 -14.01
C ILE A 4 -17.14 -17.05 -13.99
N ASP A 5 -17.42 -15.85 -14.49
CA ASP A 5 -16.53 -14.70 -14.33
C ASP A 5 -16.31 -14.47 -12.82
N PRO A 6 -15.07 -14.61 -12.31
CA PRO A 6 -14.78 -14.48 -10.88
C PRO A 6 -14.79 -13.02 -10.41
N THR A 7 -15.09 -12.06 -11.27
CA THR A 7 -15.10 -10.63 -10.95
C THR A 7 -16.20 -10.31 -9.92
N PRO A 8 -15.86 -9.80 -8.73
CA PRO A 8 -16.86 -9.46 -7.72
C PRO A 8 -17.68 -8.24 -8.16
N ALA A 9 -18.99 -8.26 -7.91
CA ALA A 9 -19.87 -7.11 -8.18
C ALA A 9 -19.48 -5.88 -7.33
N TYR A 10 -18.99 -6.10 -6.11
CA TYR A 10 -18.42 -5.08 -5.23
C TYR A 10 -17.18 -5.67 -4.53
N PRO A 11 -15.96 -5.22 -4.87
CA PRO A 11 -14.75 -5.74 -4.26
C PRO A 11 -14.66 -5.33 -2.78
N PHE A 12 -13.84 -6.05 -2.02
CA PHE A 12 -13.56 -5.69 -0.64
C PHE A 12 -13.01 -4.26 -0.56
N GLY A 13 -13.50 -3.47 0.39
CA GLY A 13 -13.12 -2.07 0.55
C GLY A 13 -13.82 -1.09 -0.40
N HIS A 14 -14.74 -1.54 -1.25
CA HIS A 14 -15.55 -0.65 -2.08
C HIS A 14 -16.53 0.19 -1.23
N GLY A 15 -16.56 1.49 -1.49
CA GLY A 15 -17.52 2.41 -0.92
C GLY A 15 -17.60 3.68 -1.75
N LEU A 16 -18.82 4.16 -1.99
CA LEU A 16 -19.04 5.44 -2.66
C LEU A 16 -19.10 6.56 -1.62
N SER A 17 -18.66 7.75 -2.02
CA SER A 17 -18.79 8.98 -1.23
C SER A 17 -19.72 9.96 -1.94
N TYR A 18 -20.31 10.88 -1.16
CA TYR A 18 -21.06 12.03 -1.69
C TYR A 18 -20.15 13.17 -2.19
N THR A 19 -18.83 12.95 -2.17
CA THR A 19 -17.81 13.83 -2.75
C THR A 19 -16.83 13.02 -3.59
N SER A 20 -15.95 13.68 -4.33
CA SER A 20 -14.89 13.07 -5.13
C SER A 20 -13.51 13.32 -4.52
N PHE A 21 -12.60 12.37 -4.65
CA PHE A 21 -11.23 12.49 -4.18
C PHE A 21 -10.23 12.19 -5.29
N ASP A 22 -9.20 13.03 -5.39
CA ASP A 22 -8.05 12.84 -6.27
C ASP A 22 -6.84 12.35 -5.46
N TRP A 23 -6.05 11.47 -6.06
CA TRP A 23 -4.87 10.86 -5.43
C TRP A 23 -3.66 11.15 -6.32
N SER A 24 -2.61 11.72 -5.74
CA SER A 24 -1.39 12.10 -6.45
C SER A 24 -0.13 11.73 -5.66
N ASP A 25 1.03 11.87 -6.30
CA ASP A 25 2.36 11.78 -5.66
C ASP A 25 2.62 10.46 -4.91
N ALA A 26 2.00 9.38 -5.40
CA ALA A 26 2.22 8.04 -4.85
C ALA A 26 3.69 7.64 -4.99
N SER A 27 4.32 7.26 -3.90
CA SER A 27 5.75 6.91 -3.87
C SER A 27 6.06 5.87 -2.79
N ALA A 28 7.14 5.11 -3.02
CA ALA A 28 7.76 4.25 -2.02
C ALA A 28 9.19 4.73 -1.78
N VAL A 29 9.65 4.62 -0.54
CA VAL A 29 11.01 4.94 -0.12
C VAL A 29 11.56 3.80 0.73
N GLY A 30 12.71 3.27 0.31
CA GLY A 30 13.45 2.28 1.07
C GLY A 30 14.27 2.94 2.19
N PRO A 31 14.87 2.17 3.11
CA PRO A 31 15.65 2.74 4.21
C PRO A 31 16.89 3.52 3.73
N ALA A 32 17.36 3.30 2.50
CA ALA A 32 18.44 4.08 1.88
C ALA A 32 18.00 5.47 1.36
N GLY A 33 16.71 5.81 1.44
CA GLY A 33 16.19 7.12 1.02
C GLY A 33 15.92 7.28 -0.48
N GLU A 34 16.04 6.20 -1.26
CA GLU A 34 15.71 6.18 -2.69
C GLU A 34 14.20 6.32 -2.88
N ALA A 35 13.78 7.38 -3.57
CA ALA A 35 12.38 7.77 -3.71
C ALA A 35 11.97 7.85 -5.19
N TYR A 36 11.62 6.72 -5.81
CA TYR A 36 10.84 6.67 -7.06
C TYR A 36 10.55 5.20 -7.40
N ALA A 37 9.33 4.90 -7.86
CA ALA A 37 8.94 3.56 -8.30
C ALA A 37 8.88 3.52 -9.83
N ASP A 38 10.05 3.41 -10.48
CA ASP A 38 10.09 2.90 -11.85
C ASP A 38 10.07 1.36 -11.78
N PRO A 39 9.20 0.66 -12.53
CA PRO A 39 9.24 -0.81 -12.60
C PRO A 39 10.61 -1.39 -12.97
N THR A 40 11.46 -0.60 -13.64
CA THR A 40 12.81 -0.98 -14.07
C THR A 40 13.88 -0.78 -13.00
N ASP A 41 13.59 -0.01 -11.94
CA ASP A 41 14.49 0.21 -10.81
C ASP A 41 13.69 0.18 -9.48
N PRO A 42 13.40 -1.02 -8.96
CA PRO A 42 12.51 -1.18 -7.81
C PRO A 42 13.18 -0.73 -6.51
N VAL A 43 12.39 -0.12 -5.63
CA VAL A 43 12.84 0.35 -4.32
C VAL A 43 13.35 -0.83 -3.48
N THR A 44 14.55 -0.70 -2.93
CA THR A 44 15.14 -1.71 -2.06
C THR A 44 14.48 -1.73 -0.68
N TRP A 45 14.06 -2.91 -0.23
CA TRP A 45 13.43 -3.15 1.07
C TRP A 45 14.15 -4.29 1.79
N PRO A 46 14.94 -4.04 2.84
CA PRO A 46 15.60 -5.12 3.59
C PRO A 46 14.59 -6.06 4.22
N VAL A 47 14.89 -7.36 4.23
CA VAL A 47 14.04 -8.41 4.84
C VAL A 47 13.80 -8.25 6.34
N ASP A 48 14.56 -7.38 7.01
CA ASP A 48 14.49 -7.04 8.44
C ASP A 48 14.23 -5.54 8.67
N GLY A 49 13.87 -4.80 7.61
CA GLY A 49 13.61 -3.36 7.65
C GLY A 49 12.18 -2.99 7.28
N GLU A 50 11.99 -1.70 7.01
CA GLU A 50 10.70 -1.13 6.67
C GLU A 50 10.75 -0.42 5.31
N ALA A 51 9.62 -0.42 4.61
CA ALA A 51 9.39 0.42 3.44
C ALA A 51 8.36 1.51 3.80
N ARG A 52 8.64 2.74 3.40
CA ARG A 52 7.70 3.85 3.55
C ARG A 52 6.92 4.06 2.27
N VAL A 53 5.59 4.05 2.35
CA VAL A 53 4.70 4.35 1.22
C VAL A 53 3.92 5.62 1.50
N ARG A 54 3.90 6.56 0.55
CA ARG A 54 3.17 7.83 0.67
C ARG A 54 2.22 8.04 -0.50
N VAL A 55 1.11 8.72 -0.23
CA VAL A 55 0.20 9.27 -1.25
C VAL A 55 -0.44 10.56 -0.76
N THR A 56 -0.63 11.52 -1.66
CA THR A 56 -1.42 12.72 -1.41
C THR A 56 -2.87 12.45 -1.78
N VAL A 57 -3.81 12.78 -0.90
CA VAL A 57 -5.26 12.70 -1.17
C VAL A 57 -5.88 14.07 -1.05
N ARG A 58 -6.68 14.47 -2.04
CA ARG A 58 -7.40 15.74 -2.09
C ARG A 58 -8.89 15.53 -2.27
N ASN A 59 -9.71 16.23 -1.49
CA ASN A 59 -11.15 16.32 -1.74
C ASN A 59 -11.40 17.35 -2.86
N THR A 60 -11.87 16.88 -4.01
CA THR A 60 -12.14 17.72 -5.20
C THR A 60 -13.61 18.09 -5.36
N GLY A 61 -14.49 17.54 -4.52
CA GLY A 61 -15.91 17.89 -4.56
C GLY A 61 -16.26 19.08 -3.66
N SER A 62 -17.56 19.38 -3.57
CA SER A 62 -18.11 20.54 -2.89
C SER A 62 -18.60 20.26 -1.46
N ARG A 63 -18.39 19.04 -0.95
CA ARG A 63 -18.83 18.61 0.38
C ARG A 63 -17.69 17.99 1.16
N SER A 64 -17.71 18.11 2.48
CA SER A 64 -16.81 17.36 3.34
C SER A 64 -17.06 15.86 3.18
N GLY A 65 -16.00 15.08 3.34
CA GLY A 65 -16.06 13.63 3.20
C GLY A 65 -14.89 12.94 3.88
N THR A 66 -14.92 11.61 3.92
CA THR A 66 -13.81 10.80 4.39
C THR A 66 -13.41 9.83 3.31
N GLU A 67 -12.15 9.88 2.88
CA GLU A 67 -11.56 8.89 1.97
C GLU A 67 -10.91 7.75 2.77
N VAL A 68 -10.98 6.53 2.26
CA VAL A 68 -10.34 5.36 2.88
C VAL A 68 -9.18 4.91 2.00
N VAL A 69 -7.97 5.34 2.36
CA VAL A 69 -6.74 4.93 1.68
C VAL A 69 -6.38 3.52 2.11
N GLN A 70 -6.29 2.59 1.16
CA GLN A 70 -6.00 1.18 1.43
C GLN A 70 -4.67 0.79 0.79
N LEU A 71 -3.83 0.11 1.55
CA LEU A 71 -2.54 -0.40 1.12
C LEU A 71 -2.56 -1.93 1.07
N TYR A 72 -2.26 -2.46 -0.10
CA TYR A 72 -2.24 -3.89 -0.38
C TYR A 72 -0.83 -4.38 -0.68
N LEU A 73 -0.48 -5.51 -0.09
CA LEU A 73 0.66 -6.31 -0.50
C LEU A 73 0.23 -7.25 -1.61
N HIS A 74 0.98 -7.26 -2.70
CA HIS A 74 0.85 -8.20 -3.80
C HIS A 74 2.22 -8.85 -4.05
N ASP A 75 2.27 -10.17 -3.95
CA ASP A 75 3.48 -10.97 -4.21
C ASP A 75 3.37 -11.63 -5.60
N PRO A 76 4.11 -11.15 -6.62
CA PRO A 76 4.08 -11.73 -7.96
C PRO A 76 4.85 -13.05 -8.07
N VAL A 77 5.75 -13.40 -7.13
CA VAL A 77 6.66 -14.55 -7.26
C VAL A 77 6.83 -15.29 -5.93
N ALA A 78 5.79 -16.02 -5.52
CA ALA A 78 5.96 -17.10 -4.55
C ALA A 78 6.23 -18.42 -5.28
N GLN A 79 7.01 -19.32 -4.68
CA GLN A 79 7.30 -20.71 -5.12
C GLN A 79 6.05 -21.60 -5.34
N THR A 80 4.85 -21.03 -5.25
CA THR A 80 3.54 -21.59 -5.56
C THR A 80 2.66 -20.46 -6.08
N THR A 81 2.07 -20.63 -7.27
CA THR A 81 1.20 -19.65 -7.93
C THR A 81 0.03 -19.27 -7.03
N ARG A 82 0.03 -18.06 -6.46
CA ARG A 82 -1.14 -17.49 -5.76
C ARG A 82 -1.19 -15.99 -6.01
N PRO A 83 -2.29 -15.45 -6.54
CA PRO A 83 -2.54 -14.02 -6.43
C PRO A 83 -2.96 -13.73 -4.99
N VAL A 84 -1.99 -13.42 -4.12
CA VAL A 84 -2.29 -12.96 -2.75
C VAL A 84 -2.24 -11.45 -2.75
N THR A 85 -3.39 -10.82 -3.05
CA THR A 85 -3.62 -9.42 -2.68
C THR A 85 -4.07 -9.44 -1.21
N ARG A 86 -3.26 -8.89 -0.31
CA ARG A 86 -3.58 -8.79 1.12
C ARG A 86 -3.58 -7.33 1.55
N LEU A 87 -4.65 -6.88 2.23
CA LEU A 87 -4.65 -5.57 2.89
C LEU A 87 -3.62 -5.60 4.03
N VAL A 88 -2.64 -4.70 3.98
CA VAL A 88 -1.57 -4.58 5.00
C VAL A 88 -1.64 -3.29 5.78
N GLY A 89 -2.39 -2.29 5.30
CA GLY A 89 -2.63 -1.04 6.01
C GLY A 89 -3.83 -0.29 5.44
N TYR A 90 -4.44 0.58 6.25
CA TYR A 90 -5.45 1.53 5.77
C TYR A 90 -5.48 2.79 6.63
N ALA A 91 -5.98 3.89 6.06
CA ALA A 91 -6.22 5.15 6.76
C ALA A 91 -7.57 5.74 6.37
N ARG A 92 -8.28 6.31 7.35
CA ARG A 92 -9.48 7.12 7.13
C ARG A 92 -9.07 8.59 7.17
N VAL A 93 -9.28 9.30 6.08
CA VAL A 93 -8.80 10.68 5.88
C VAL A 93 -10.00 11.62 5.73
N PRO A 94 -10.45 12.27 6.82
CA PRO A 94 -11.50 13.28 6.74
C PRO A 94 -10.95 14.55 6.06
N LEU A 95 -11.61 15.06 5.04
CA LEU A 95 -11.19 16.26 4.31
C LEU A 95 -12.39 17.18 4.01
N GLU A 96 -12.21 18.47 4.29
CA GLU A 96 -13.08 19.54 3.81
C GLU A 96 -12.94 19.73 2.28
N PRO A 97 -13.93 20.35 1.61
CA PRO A 97 -13.83 20.70 0.19
C PRO A 97 -12.52 21.42 -0.15
N GLY A 98 -11.79 20.94 -1.14
CA GLY A 98 -10.51 21.50 -1.58
C GLY A 98 -9.30 21.18 -0.70
N ALA A 99 -9.50 20.64 0.50
CA ALA A 99 -8.41 20.25 1.40
C ALA A 99 -7.68 19.00 0.91
N ALA A 100 -6.41 18.86 1.31
CA ALA A 100 -5.59 17.71 1.01
C ALA A 100 -4.82 17.23 2.24
N ALA A 101 -4.40 15.97 2.23
CA ALA A 101 -3.52 15.40 3.24
C ALA A 101 -2.56 14.38 2.62
N ASP A 102 -1.37 14.30 3.19
CA ASP A 102 -0.44 13.21 2.96
C ASP A 102 -0.76 12.04 3.86
N VAL A 103 -0.84 10.85 3.28
CA VAL A 103 -0.96 9.60 4.01
C VAL A 103 0.33 8.83 3.83
N THR A 104 0.98 8.53 4.96
CA THR A 104 2.24 7.79 4.99
C THR A 104 2.08 6.50 5.77
N PHE A 105 2.47 5.39 5.17
CA PHE A 105 2.51 4.06 5.79
C PHE A 105 3.97 3.65 6.00
N ASP A 106 4.32 3.21 7.21
CA ASP A 106 5.59 2.53 7.48
C ASP A 106 5.30 1.03 7.58
N VAL A 107 5.82 0.28 6.61
CA VAL A 107 5.47 -1.13 6.37
C VAL A 107 6.66 -2.02 6.77
N PRO A 108 6.55 -2.79 7.86
CA PRO A 108 7.61 -3.72 8.25
C PRO A 108 7.68 -4.92 7.31
N ALA A 109 8.89 -5.38 6.96
CA ALA A 109 9.10 -6.51 6.03
C ALA A 109 8.39 -7.80 6.50
N ASP A 110 8.19 -7.96 7.80
CA ASP A 110 7.48 -9.05 8.46
C ASP A 110 6.05 -9.27 7.91
N VAL A 111 5.39 -8.24 7.37
CA VAL A 111 4.05 -8.38 6.74
C VAL A 111 4.09 -9.26 5.49
N THR A 112 5.26 -9.36 4.84
CA THR A 112 5.50 -10.19 3.66
C THR A 112 5.72 -11.66 4.00
N SER A 113 5.82 -11.99 5.29
CA SER A 113 6.15 -13.33 5.72
C SER A 113 5.10 -14.37 5.32
N PHE A 114 5.57 -15.51 4.84
CA PHE A 114 4.74 -16.67 4.50
C PHE A 114 5.34 -17.97 5.05
N THR A 115 4.57 -19.06 4.98
CA THR A 115 5.06 -20.37 5.43
C THR A 115 5.81 -21.04 4.28
N GLY A 116 7.12 -21.19 4.42
CA GLY A 116 7.99 -21.82 3.43
C GLY A 116 7.84 -23.35 3.41
N ARG A 117 8.56 -24.01 2.48
CA ARG A 117 8.50 -25.47 2.27
C ARG A 117 8.93 -26.30 3.50
N SER A 118 9.76 -25.72 4.36
CA SER A 118 10.20 -26.32 5.62
C SER A 118 9.14 -26.24 6.74
N GLY A 119 7.97 -25.67 6.46
CA GLY A 119 6.91 -25.43 7.45
C GLY A 119 7.19 -24.24 8.38
N ARG A 120 8.30 -23.54 8.18
CA ARG A 120 8.70 -22.37 8.98
C ARG A 120 8.16 -21.09 8.35
N ARG A 121 7.86 -20.10 9.19
CA ARG A 121 7.50 -18.75 8.72
C ARG A 121 8.78 -17.99 8.37
N ILE A 122 8.86 -17.48 7.14
CA ILE A 122 10.05 -16.82 6.61
C ILE A 122 9.68 -15.53 5.88
N VAL A 123 10.63 -14.61 5.78
CA VAL A 123 10.70 -13.53 4.80
C VAL A 123 11.81 -13.90 3.81
N GLU A 124 11.46 -14.03 2.54
CA GLU A 124 12.36 -14.41 1.45
C GLU A 124 12.68 -13.17 0.59
N PRO A 125 13.95 -12.94 0.20
CA PRO A 125 14.28 -11.88 -0.76
C PRO A 125 13.60 -12.15 -2.11
N GLY A 126 13.10 -11.10 -2.76
CA GLY A 126 12.29 -11.27 -3.96
C GLY A 126 11.58 -9.99 -4.41
N ALA A 127 10.92 -10.07 -5.56
CA ALA A 127 10.10 -8.98 -6.07
C ALA A 127 8.78 -8.92 -5.29
N VAL A 128 8.38 -7.74 -4.87
CA VAL A 128 7.15 -7.48 -4.14
C VAL A 128 6.51 -6.21 -4.70
N GLU A 129 5.18 -6.14 -4.67
CA GLU A 129 4.46 -4.95 -5.09
C GLU A 129 3.56 -4.45 -3.95
N LEU A 130 3.66 -3.16 -3.65
CA LEU A 130 2.73 -2.48 -2.75
C LEU A 130 1.77 -1.64 -3.59
N ARG A 131 0.47 -1.85 -3.40
CA ARG A 131 -0.59 -1.19 -4.17
C ARG A 131 -1.42 -0.28 -3.27
N LEU A 132 -1.50 0.98 -3.65
CA LEU A 132 -2.45 1.94 -3.10
C LEU A 132 -3.74 1.83 -3.90
N GLY A 133 -4.86 1.61 -3.23
CA GLY A 133 -6.15 1.42 -3.89
C GLY A 133 -7.32 1.98 -3.11
N ARG A 134 -8.40 2.30 -3.83
CA ARG A 134 -9.70 2.65 -3.24
C ARG A 134 -10.50 1.41 -2.81
N SER A 135 -10.14 0.27 -3.37
CA SER A 135 -10.67 -1.05 -3.01
C SER A 135 -9.70 -2.13 -3.50
N SER A 136 -9.95 -3.39 -3.16
CA SER A 136 -9.14 -4.52 -3.65
C SER A 136 -9.25 -4.71 -5.18
N GLY A 137 -10.26 -4.12 -5.82
CA GLY A 137 -10.47 -4.16 -7.27
C GLY A 137 -10.12 -2.86 -8.01
N GLU A 138 -9.79 -1.79 -7.28
CA GLU A 138 -9.47 -0.47 -7.84
C GLU A 138 -8.11 0.00 -7.28
N THR A 139 -7.05 -0.35 -8.00
CA THR A 139 -5.68 0.12 -7.72
C THR A 139 -5.48 1.49 -8.35
N VAL A 140 -5.02 2.44 -7.54
CA VAL A 140 -4.67 3.80 -7.96
C VAL A 140 -3.20 3.89 -8.35
N ALA A 141 -2.32 3.28 -7.54
CA ALA A 141 -0.89 3.23 -7.81
C ALA A 141 -0.32 1.88 -7.40
N ALA A 142 0.59 1.35 -8.21
CA ALA A 142 1.36 0.15 -7.93
C ALA A 142 2.84 0.53 -7.83
N LEU A 143 3.47 0.16 -6.72
CA LEU A 143 4.85 0.50 -6.40
C LEU A 143 5.63 -0.81 -6.39
N ALA A 144 6.64 -0.91 -7.25
CA ALA A 144 7.52 -2.07 -7.33
C ALA A 144 8.63 -1.95 -6.28
N LEU A 145 8.80 -2.99 -5.46
CA LEU A 145 9.84 -3.10 -4.45
C LEU A 145 10.59 -4.42 -4.61
N ARG A 146 11.80 -4.46 -4.05
CA ARG A 146 12.60 -5.69 -3.97
C ARG A 146 13.01 -5.93 -2.53
N LEU A 147 12.54 -7.04 -1.97
CA LEU A 147 13.07 -7.57 -0.72
C LEU A 147 14.52 -8.00 -0.91
N THR A 148 15.42 -7.53 -0.06
CA THR A 148 16.87 -7.76 -0.14
C THR A 148 17.46 -8.27 1.17
N GLY A 149 18.55 -9.02 1.07
CA GLY A 149 19.20 -9.69 2.19
C GLY A 149 19.12 -11.21 2.08
N VAL A 150 19.34 -11.89 3.20
CA VAL A 150 19.24 -13.35 3.31
C VAL A 150 17.87 -13.76 3.80
N GLU A 151 17.38 -14.94 3.43
CA GLU A 151 16.14 -15.48 3.99
C GLU A 151 16.17 -15.42 5.52
N ARG A 152 15.12 -14.86 6.12
CA ARG A 152 15.02 -14.70 7.57
C ARG A 152 13.81 -15.46 8.10
N GLN A 153 14.05 -16.37 9.04
CA GLN A 153 12.96 -17.00 9.79
C GLN A 153 12.39 -16.01 10.82
N VAL A 154 11.07 -15.84 10.83
CA VAL A 154 10.39 -14.93 11.75
C VAL A 154 9.60 -15.69 12.82
N GLY A 155 9.62 -15.16 14.03
CA GLY A 155 9.02 -15.75 15.21
C GLY A 155 7.63 -15.22 15.53
N HIS A 156 7.31 -15.23 16.82
CA HIS A 156 6.07 -14.69 17.40
C HIS A 156 6.17 -13.19 17.69
N ASP A 157 7.40 -12.66 17.71
CA ASP A 157 7.81 -11.27 17.88
C ASP A 157 7.70 -10.43 16.60
N ARG A 158 7.23 -11.04 15.50
CA ARG A 158 7.12 -10.41 14.20
C ARG A 158 6.23 -9.17 14.21
N GLU A 159 6.63 -8.16 13.45
CA GLU A 159 5.89 -6.91 13.34
C GLU A 159 4.89 -6.98 12.17
N LEU A 160 3.61 -7.18 12.48
CA LEU A 160 2.57 -7.31 11.46
C LEU A 160 1.70 -6.06 11.29
N LEU A 161 2.02 -5.00 12.02
CA LEU A 161 1.22 -3.78 12.02
C LEU A 161 1.96 -2.70 11.23
N THR A 162 1.41 -2.38 10.07
CA THR A 162 1.80 -1.17 9.33
C THR A 162 1.35 0.04 10.13
N SER A 163 2.29 0.91 10.50
CA SER A 163 1.95 2.18 11.12
C SER A 163 1.50 3.18 10.05
N VAL A 164 0.62 4.13 10.42
CA VAL A 164 0.10 5.12 9.47
C VAL A 164 0.04 6.51 10.09
N ARG A 165 0.43 7.50 9.31
CA ARG A 165 0.39 8.92 9.66
C ARG A 165 -0.39 9.70 8.60
N ILE A 166 -1.20 10.66 9.05
CA ILE A 166 -1.95 11.57 8.19
C ILE A 166 -1.51 13.00 8.51
N GLU A 167 -1.02 13.72 7.51
CA GLU A 167 -0.55 15.10 7.64
C GLU A 167 -1.40 16.00 6.74
N HIS A 168 -2.23 16.86 7.33
CA HIS A 168 -3.09 17.77 6.56
C HIS A 168 -2.26 18.90 5.95
N LEU A 169 -2.40 19.08 4.64
CA LEU A 169 -1.76 20.16 3.91
C LEU A 169 -2.51 21.46 4.14
N LEU A 170 -1.79 22.49 4.58
CA LEU A 170 -2.35 23.83 4.70
C LEU A 170 -2.78 24.32 3.31
N ALA A 171 -3.99 24.87 3.20
CA ALA A 171 -4.42 25.52 1.98
C ALA A 171 -3.45 26.69 1.68
N VAL A 172 -2.83 26.69 0.49
CA VAL A 172 -2.04 27.84 0.05
C VAL A 172 -3.01 29.01 -0.10
N PRO A 173 -2.87 30.10 0.68
CA PRO A 173 -3.74 31.25 0.51
C PRO A 173 -3.50 31.80 -0.91
N HIS A 174 -4.57 31.87 -1.71
CA HIS A 174 -4.53 32.63 -2.95
C HIS A 174 -4.34 34.10 -2.58
N SER A 175 -3.14 34.65 -2.80
CA SER A 175 -2.95 36.10 -2.77
C SER A 175 -3.85 36.72 -3.84
N ALA A 176 -4.70 37.65 -3.41
CA ALA A 176 -5.53 38.49 -4.27
C ALA A 176 -4.70 39.53 -5.03
#